data_AF-A0A251XFL6-F1
#
_entry.id   AF-A0A251XFL6-F1
#
_cell.length_a   1.000
_cell.length_b   1.000
_cell.length_c   1.000
_cell.angle_alpha   90.00
_cell.angle_beta   90.00
_cell.angle_gamma   90.00
#
_symmetry.space_group_name_H-M   'P 1'
#
loop_
_entity.id
_entity.type
_entity.pdbx_description
1 polymer ?
#
loop_
_entity_poly.entity_id
_entity_poly.type
_entity_poly.pdbx_seq_one_letter_code
_entity_poly.pdbx_strand_id
1 'polypeptide(L)'
;MSEDVVRQASELATSRGTANVEFVTGSVYELPYPDAAFDVVHAHQVLQHVGDPVRALAEMRRVTRPGGLVAARDVIYSKVALFPESDGLRLWADVYLPVHRANGGEPDAGSRLKSWARQAGFTDIASSASVWCFSSDAERAWWGGAWADRASRRRSRARRAKAASPPTTTCRPSAPAGRSGPRTTTASSRYRTARSSPGVDAAGGQSSKGSSVDSPGIVMVAASSTGS
;
A
#
# COMPACT_ATOMS: atom_id res chain seq x y z
N MET A 1 2.94 -2.71 -9.26
CA MET A 1 4.10 -2.89 -8.34
C MET A 1 5.40 -2.93 -9.16
N SER A 2 6.58 -3.11 -8.53
CA SER A 2 7.83 -3.36 -9.27
C SER A 2 8.04 -4.87 -9.48
N GLU A 3 8.37 -5.26 -10.71
CA GLU A 3 8.53 -6.67 -11.12
C GLU A 3 9.63 -7.40 -10.33
N ASP A 4 10.72 -6.71 -9.97
CA ASP A 4 11.78 -7.24 -9.10
C ASP A 4 11.28 -7.72 -7.74
N VAL A 5 10.27 -7.04 -7.16
CA VAL A 5 9.71 -7.39 -5.85
C VAL A 5 8.84 -8.65 -5.97
N VAL A 6 8.07 -8.76 -7.05
CA VAL A 6 7.27 -9.97 -7.36
C VAL A 6 8.20 -11.16 -7.60
N ARG A 7 9.27 -10.98 -8.38
CA ARG A 7 10.27 -12.03 -8.62
C ARG A 7 10.93 -12.51 -7.32
N GLN A 8 11.40 -11.59 -6.48
CA GLN A 8 12.01 -11.94 -5.18
C GLN A 8 11.03 -12.65 -4.23
N ALA A 9 9.75 -12.28 -4.24
CA ALA A 9 8.73 -12.93 -3.44
C ALA A 9 8.46 -14.38 -3.92
N SER A 10 8.39 -14.61 -5.23
CA SER A 10 8.25 -15.94 -5.83
C SER A 10 9.46 -16.85 -5.55
N GLU A 11 10.68 -16.30 -5.66
CA GLU A 11 11.94 -17.01 -5.31
C GLU A 11 11.96 -17.41 -3.83
N LEU A 12 11.48 -16.53 -2.93
CA LEU A 12 11.38 -16.81 -1.50
C LEU A 12 10.28 -17.82 -1.17
N ALA A 13 9.14 -17.81 -1.88
CA ALA A 13 8.08 -18.80 -1.69
C ALA A 13 8.52 -20.20 -2.14
N THR A 14 9.17 -20.29 -3.30
CA THR A 14 9.73 -21.54 -3.84
C THR A 14 10.76 -22.14 -2.90
N SER A 15 11.74 -21.33 -2.44
CA SER A 15 12.77 -21.80 -1.50
C SER A 15 12.24 -22.18 -0.11
N ARG A 16 10.99 -21.80 0.23
CA ARG A 16 10.29 -22.19 1.45
C ARG A 16 9.23 -23.29 1.25
N GLY A 17 9.12 -23.86 0.03
CA GLY A 17 8.11 -24.86 -0.30
C GLY A 17 6.65 -24.37 -0.18
N THR A 18 6.43 -23.06 -0.21
CA THR A 18 5.11 -22.45 0.00
C THR A 18 4.31 -22.47 -1.30
N ALA A 19 3.45 -23.48 -1.47
CA ALA A 19 2.72 -23.73 -2.71
C ALA A 19 1.34 -23.05 -2.81
N ASN A 20 0.83 -22.47 -1.72
CA ASN A 20 -0.51 -21.87 -1.63
C ASN A 20 -0.51 -20.33 -1.79
N VAL A 21 0.42 -19.79 -2.60
CA VAL A 21 0.56 -18.35 -2.86
C VAL A 21 0.74 -18.06 -4.34
N GLU A 22 0.11 -16.99 -4.83
CA GLU A 22 0.26 -16.44 -6.17
C GLU A 22 0.72 -14.98 -6.07
N PHE A 23 1.61 -14.53 -6.96
CA PHE A 23 2.13 -13.16 -6.97
C PHE A 23 1.81 -12.48 -8.31
N VAL A 24 0.99 -11.42 -8.25
CA VAL A 24 0.51 -10.70 -9.44
C VAL A 24 0.98 -9.23 -9.41
N THR A 25 1.53 -8.75 -10.53
CA THR A 25 1.85 -7.33 -10.70
C THR A 25 0.58 -6.53 -11.01
N GLY A 26 0.04 -5.84 -10.01
CA GLY A 26 -1.17 -5.00 -10.16
C GLY A 26 -1.03 -3.55 -9.71
N SER A 27 -2.15 -2.83 -9.84
CA SER A 27 -2.42 -1.51 -9.26
C SER A 27 -3.41 -1.67 -8.11
N VAL A 28 -3.20 -1.00 -6.97
CA VAL A 28 -4.16 -1.02 -5.85
C VAL A 28 -5.40 -0.15 -6.13
N TYR A 29 -5.39 0.63 -7.21
CA TYR A 29 -6.51 1.44 -7.68
C TYR A 29 -7.38 0.73 -8.74
N GLU A 30 -6.95 -0.44 -9.20
CA GLU A 30 -7.54 -1.25 -10.27
C GLU A 30 -6.93 -2.67 -10.17
N LEU A 31 -7.54 -3.51 -9.33
CA LEU A 31 -7.11 -4.87 -9.04
C LEU A 31 -7.64 -5.83 -10.12
N PRO A 32 -6.82 -6.76 -10.63
CA PRO A 32 -7.16 -7.63 -11.78
C PRO A 32 -8.12 -8.79 -11.41
N TYR A 33 -9.05 -8.55 -10.50
CA TYR A 33 -9.97 -9.54 -9.94
C TYR A 33 -11.42 -9.04 -10.06
N PRO A 34 -12.40 -9.95 -10.23
CA PRO A 34 -13.81 -9.59 -10.26
C PRO A 34 -14.30 -9.11 -8.89
N ASP A 35 -15.50 -8.52 -8.88
CA ASP A 35 -16.20 -8.14 -7.65
C ASP A 35 -16.42 -9.37 -6.77
N ALA A 36 -16.36 -9.19 -5.44
CA ALA A 36 -16.59 -10.25 -4.45
C ALA A 36 -15.67 -11.51 -4.56
N ALA A 37 -14.48 -11.38 -5.15
CA ALA A 37 -13.54 -12.48 -5.35
C ALA A 37 -12.91 -13.08 -4.07
N PHE A 38 -12.82 -12.33 -2.96
CA PHE A 38 -12.07 -12.74 -1.76
C PHE A 38 -12.86 -12.65 -0.45
N ASP A 39 -12.65 -13.61 0.44
CA ASP A 39 -13.09 -13.57 1.85
C ASP A 39 -12.41 -12.46 2.65
N VAL A 40 -11.10 -12.26 2.42
CA VAL A 40 -10.25 -11.33 3.17
C VAL A 40 -9.30 -10.60 2.22
N VAL A 41 -9.23 -9.26 2.33
CA VAL A 41 -8.31 -8.43 1.54
C VAL A 41 -7.46 -7.58 2.49
N HIS A 42 -6.15 -7.83 2.50
CA HIS A 42 -5.22 -7.24 3.47
C HIS A 42 -4.17 -6.32 2.82
N ALA A 43 -3.97 -5.14 3.43
CA ALA A 43 -2.88 -4.21 3.15
C ALA A 43 -2.04 -3.97 4.43
N HIS A 44 -0.73 -4.18 4.33
CA HIS A 44 0.23 -3.91 5.42
C HIS A 44 1.37 -3.02 4.89
N GLN A 45 1.51 -1.83 5.47
CA GLN A 45 2.45 -0.77 5.05
C GLN A 45 2.26 -0.35 3.57
N VAL A 46 1.01 -0.13 3.15
CA VAL A 46 0.67 0.21 1.76
C VAL A 46 0.04 1.59 1.64
N LEU A 47 -0.93 1.93 2.50
CA LEU A 47 -1.73 3.14 2.32
C LEU A 47 -0.93 4.41 2.65
N GLN A 48 0.19 4.30 3.37
CA GLN A 48 1.16 5.39 3.50
C GLN A 48 1.83 5.79 2.18
N HIS A 49 1.81 4.95 1.14
CA HIS A 49 2.55 5.14 -0.11
C HIS A 49 1.67 5.52 -1.33
N VAL A 50 0.36 5.66 -1.15
CA VAL A 50 -0.59 5.92 -2.24
C VAL A 50 -1.15 7.34 -2.15
N GLY A 51 -1.32 7.99 -3.30
CA GLY A 51 -1.88 9.34 -3.38
C GLY A 51 -3.40 9.40 -3.16
N ASP A 52 -4.11 8.29 -3.36
CA ASP A 52 -5.54 8.18 -3.07
C ASP A 52 -5.85 6.90 -2.25
N PRO A 53 -5.65 6.94 -0.91
CA PRO A 53 -5.93 5.81 -0.04
C PRO A 53 -7.43 5.51 0.09
N VAL A 54 -8.32 6.45 -0.28
CA VAL A 54 -9.77 6.25 -0.27
C VAL A 54 -10.18 5.40 -1.47
N ARG A 55 -9.71 5.71 -2.68
CA ARG A 55 -9.91 4.87 -3.86
C ARG A 55 -9.28 3.49 -3.69
N ALA A 56 -8.08 3.41 -3.09
CA ALA A 56 -7.44 2.13 -2.80
C ALA A 56 -8.32 1.24 -1.87
N LEU A 57 -8.86 1.82 -0.78
CA LEU A 57 -9.78 1.11 0.11
C LEU A 57 -11.11 0.75 -0.56
N ALA A 58 -11.65 1.61 -1.44
CA ALA A 58 -12.87 1.32 -2.19
C ALA A 58 -12.68 0.17 -3.19
N GLU A 59 -11.50 0.07 -3.81
CA GLU A 59 -11.15 -1.04 -4.71
C GLU A 59 -10.90 -2.34 -3.95
N MET A 60 -10.26 -2.29 -2.77
CA MET A 60 -10.20 -3.43 -1.85
C MET A 60 -11.61 -3.87 -1.43
N ARG A 61 -12.54 -2.93 -1.18
CA ARG A 61 -13.94 -3.20 -0.87
C ARG A 61 -14.66 -3.92 -2.02
N ARG A 62 -14.41 -3.52 -3.29
CA ARG A 62 -15.02 -4.12 -4.48
C ARG A 62 -14.70 -5.61 -4.63
N VAL A 63 -13.44 -5.99 -4.47
CA VAL A 63 -12.99 -7.39 -4.62
C VAL A 63 -13.22 -8.23 -3.35
N THR A 64 -13.63 -7.63 -2.23
CA THR A 64 -14.06 -8.36 -1.02
C THR A 64 -15.53 -8.76 -1.15
N ARG A 65 -15.88 -10.00 -0.79
CA ARG A 65 -17.30 -10.43 -0.81
C ARG A 65 -18.15 -9.75 0.28
N PRO A 66 -19.49 -9.70 0.14
CA PRO A 66 -20.40 -9.40 1.25
C PRO A 66 -20.09 -10.28 2.47
N GLY A 67 -20.12 -9.68 3.66
CA GLY A 67 -19.70 -10.34 4.90
C GLY A 67 -18.23 -10.81 4.92
N GLY A 68 -17.38 -10.30 4.03
CA GLY A 68 -15.92 -10.49 4.06
C GLY A 68 -15.23 -9.45 4.95
N LEU A 69 -13.91 -9.52 5.03
CA LEU A 69 -13.07 -8.64 5.85
C LEU A 69 -12.05 -7.87 5.01
N VAL A 70 -12.03 -6.54 5.15
CA VAL A 70 -10.87 -5.75 4.75
C VAL A 70 -9.96 -5.52 5.96
N ALA A 71 -8.65 -5.53 5.77
CA ALA A 71 -7.71 -5.30 6.87
C ALA A 71 -6.57 -4.36 6.45
N ALA A 72 -6.39 -3.24 7.16
CA ALA A 72 -5.37 -2.24 6.85
C ALA A 72 -4.46 -1.96 8.05
N ARG A 73 -3.14 -2.05 7.87
CA ARG A 73 -2.16 -1.73 8.92
C ARG A 73 -1.05 -0.82 8.39
N ASP A 74 -1.07 0.44 8.81
CA ASP A 74 -0.10 1.45 8.43
C ASP A 74 0.48 2.19 9.66
N VAL A 75 1.63 2.83 9.46
CA VAL A 75 2.46 3.42 10.51
C VAL A 75 2.05 4.86 10.86
N ILE A 76 2.46 5.32 12.04
CA ILE A 76 2.43 6.72 12.46
C ILE A 76 3.86 7.17 12.78
N TYR A 77 4.60 7.64 11.77
CA TYR A 77 6.01 8.00 11.95
C TYR A 77 6.22 9.18 12.92
N SER A 78 5.26 10.11 13.05
CA SER A 78 5.30 11.19 14.05
C SER A 78 5.08 10.72 15.51
N LYS A 79 4.91 9.41 15.73
CA LYS A 79 4.76 8.77 17.04
C LYS A 79 5.76 7.63 17.25
N VAL A 80 6.89 7.67 16.53
CA VAL A 80 8.07 6.85 16.81
C VAL A 80 8.81 7.44 18.01
N ALA A 81 8.87 6.69 19.11
CA ALA A 81 9.63 7.07 20.32
C ALA A 81 11.00 6.39 20.31
N LEU A 82 12.05 7.15 20.64
CA LEU A 82 13.45 6.74 20.50
C LEU A 82 14.21 7.15 21.75
N PHE A 83 15.04 6.25 22.28
CA PHE A 83 15.93 6.50 23.40
C PHE A 83 17.31 5.84 23.14
N PRO A 84 18.44 6.49 23.48
CA PRO A 84 18.55 7.90 23.82
C PRO A 84 18.17 8.81 22.64
N GLU A 85 17.69 10.01 22.94
CA GLU A 85 17.45 11.03 21.91
C GLU A 85 18.77 11.49 21.26
N SER A 86 18.71 11.89 19.99
CA SER A 86 19.85 12.52 19.31
C SER A 86 19.42 13.43 18.17
N ASP A 87 20.20 14.47 17.91
CA ASP A 87 19.95 15.40 16.79
C ASP A 87 19.92 14.71 15.43
N GLY A 88 20.66 13.61 15.25
CA GLY A 88 20.63 12.81 14.01
C GLY A 88 19.29 12.13 13.77
N LEU A 89 18.65 11.60 14.83
CA LEU A 89 17.33 10.98 14.76
C LEU A 89 16.21 12.03 14.64
N ARG A 90 16.36 13.17 15.33
CA ARG A 90 15.44 14.31 15.21
C ARG A 90 15.48 14.89 13.79
N LEU A 91 16.68 15.16 13.25
CA LEU A 91 16.87 15.62 11.87
C LEU A 91 16.35 14.61 10.84
N TRP A 92 16.46 13.29 11.11
CA TRP A 92 15.84 12.28 10.27
C TRP A 92 14.32 12.46 10.21
N ALA A 93 13.64 12.66 11.35
CA ALA A 93 12.19 12.89 11.37
C ALA A 93 11.80 14.21 10.67
N ASP A 94 12.51 15.29 10.98
CA ASP A 94 12.32 16.64 10.42
C ASP A 94 12.44 16.63 8.87
N VAL A 95 13.32 15.81 8.30
CA VAL A 95 13.49 15.64 6.85
C VAL A 95 12.54 14.60 6.27
N TYR A 96 12.30 13.48 6.96
CA TYR A 96 11.58 12.34 6.40
C TYR A 96 10.08 12.61 6.25
N LEU A 97 9.41 13.21 7.25
CA LEU A 97 7.97 13.44 7.20
C LEU A 97 7.56 14.38 6.04
N PRO A 98 8.22 15.54 5.81
CA PRO A 98 7.90 16.41 4.67
C PRO A 98 8.28 15.78 3.33
N VAL A 99 9.43 15.08 3.24
CA VAL A 99 9.83 14.40 2.00
C VAL A 99 8.85 13.29 1.63
N HIS A 100 8.36 12.49 2.59
CA HIS A 100 7.36 11.45 2.29
C HIS A 100 6.05 12.05 1.77
N ARG A 101 5.59 13.17 2.34
CA ARG A 101 4.43 13.93 1.84
C ARG A 101 4.66 14.54 0.46
N ALA A 102 5.84 15.10 0.20
CA ALA A 102 6.21 15.64 -1.12
C ALA A 102 6.32 14.56 -2.22
N ASN A 103 6.47 13.28 -1.85
CA ASN A 103 6.39 12.14 -2.79
C ASN A 103 4.95 11.62 -2.99
N GLY A 104 3.93 12.32 -2.46
CA GLY A 104 2.52 11.95 -2.61
C GLY A 104 2.03 10.86 -1.64
N GLY A 105 2.79 10.53 -0.59
CA GLY A 105 2.37 9.62 0.47
C GLY A 105 1.95 10.34 1.76
N GLU A 106 1.55 9.58 2.77
CA GLU A 106 1.20 10.09 4.10
C GLU A 106 1.95 9.27 5.18
N PRO A 107 3.03 9.79 5.79
CA PRO A 107 3.80 9.05 6.79
C PRO A 107 3.04 8.81 8.12
N ASP A 108 1.91 9.48 8.34
CA ASP A 108 1.05 9.28 9.52
C ASP A 108 -0.24 8.52 9.19
N ALA A 109 -0.24 7.72 8.11
CA ALA A 109 -1.39 7.00 7.57
C ALA A 109 -2.15 6.15 8.60
N GLY A 110 -1.47 5.53 9.56
CA GLY A 110 -2.09 4.76 10.64
C GLY A 110 -3.11 5.56 11.47
N SER A 111 -2.92 6.88 11.60
CA SER A 111 -3.86 7.78 12.29
C SER A 111 -5.11 8.11 11.47
N ARG A 112 -5.04 7.96 10.13
CA ARG A 112 -6.09 8.37 9.19
C ARG A 112 -6.96 7.22 8.69
N LEU A 113 -6.54 5.96 8.86
CA LEU A 113 -7.25 4.76 8.38
C LEU A 113 -8.76 4.82 8.61
N LYS A 114 -9.21 5.17 9.83
CA LYS A 114 -10.64 5.25 10.18
C LYS A 114 -11.42 6.33 9.42
N SER A 115 -10.77 7.42 9.04
CA SER A 115 -11.37 8.47 8.22
C SER A 115 -11.49 8.01 6.76
N TRP A 116 -10.42 7.42 6.21
CA TRP A 116 -10.40 6.93 4.84
C TRP A 116 -11.35 5.75 4.60
N ALA A 117 -11.47 4.82 5.56
CA ALA A 117 -12.43 3.72 5.49
C ALA A 117 -13.88 4.23 5.42
N ARG A 118 -14.25 5.24 6.26
CA ARG A 118 -15.57 5.87 6.18
C ARG A 118 -15.81 6.54 4.83
N GLN A 119 -14.80 7.23 4.29
CA GLN A 119 -14.87 7.87 2.97
C GLN A 119 -14.96 6.85 1.82
N ALA A 120 -14.40 5.64 1.99
CA ALA A 120 -14.48 4.53 1.05
C ALA A 120 -15.76 3.67 1.19
N GLY A 121 -16.76 4.12 1.95
CA GLY A 121 -18.06 3.43 2.08
C GLY A 121 -18.04 2.20 2.99
N PHE A 122 -17.13 2.14 3.97
CA PHE A 122 -17.22 1.18 5.08
C PHE A 122 -18.09 1.75 6.20
N THR A 123 -18.91 0.90 6.83
CA THR A 123 -19.85 1.26 7.89
C THR A 123 -19.48 0.60 9.22
N ASP A 124 -19.26 -0.72 9.22
CA ASP A 124 -18.65 -1.43 10.36
C ASP A 124 -17.12 -1.34 10.33
N ILE A 125 -16.54 -0.81 11.41
CA ILE A 125 -15.16 -0.33 11.45
C ILE A 125 -14.54 -0.53 12.85
N ALA A 126 -13.88 -1.67 13.02
CA ALA A 126 -13.03 -1.96 14.16
C ALA A 126 -11.69 -1.20 14.05
N SER A 127 -11.06 -0.87 15.19
CA SER A 127 -9.81 -0.09 15.19
C SER A 127 -8.99 -0.39 16.44
N SER A 128 -7.71 -0.69 16.26
CA SER A 128 -6.75 -0.90 17.35
C SER A 128 -5.41 -0.22 17.03
N ALA A 129 -4.50 -0.24 17.99
CA ALA A 129 -3.11 0.14 17.80
C ALA A 129 -2.19 -0.95 18.35
N SER A 130 -1.02 -1.12 17.75
CA SER A 130 0.05 -1.97 18.29
C SER A 130 1.41 -1.30 18.17
N VAL A 131 2.28 -1.60 19.12
CA VAL A 131 3.64 -1.04 19.20
C VAL A 131 4.65 -2.07 18.73
N TRP A 132 5.57 -1.65 17.88
CA TRP A 132 6.79 -2.40 17.55
C TRP A 132 7.93 -1.94 18.44
N CYS A 133 8.36 -2.79 19.37
CA CYS A 133 9.56 -2.57 20.17
C CYS A 133 10.76 -3.19 19.43
N PHE A 134 11.89 -2.47 19.43
CA PHE A 134 13.17 -2.95 18.90
C PHE A 134 14.22 -2.68 19.97
N SER A 135 14.34 -3.56 20.96
CA SER A 135 15.14 -3.31 22.18
C SER A 135 16.47 -4.05 22.18
N SER A 136 16.56 -5.24 21.58
CA SER A 136 17.81 -6.00 21.51
C SER A 136 18.79 -5.46 20.47
N ASP A 137 20.08 -5.73 20.65
CA ASP A 137 21.14 -5.25 19.74
C ASP A 137 20.91 -5.70 18.29
N ALA A 138 20.42 -6.93 18.09
CA ALA A 138 20.11 -7.48 16.78
C ALA A 138 18.92 -6.76 16.10
N GLU A 139 17.86 -6.47 16.85
CA GLU A 139 16.70 -5.71 16.35
C GLU A 139 17.07 -4.27 15.99
N ARG A 140 17.82 -3.59 16.88
CA ARG A 140 18.29 -2.21 16.65
C ARG A 140 19.23 -2.15 15.45
N ALA A 141 20.14 -3.11 15.29
CA ALA A 141 21.04 -3.21 14.14
C ALA A 141 20.29 -3.49 12.84
N TRP A 142 19.32 -4.42 12.83
CA TRP A 142 18.51 -4.73 11.66
C TRP A 142 17.66 -3.52 11.21
N TRP A 143 16.90 -2.93 12.13
CA TRP A 143 16.01 -1.81 11.82
C TRP A 143 16.81 -0.54 11.44
N GLY A 144 17.80 -0.18 12.26
CA GLY A 144 18.67 0.97 12.01
C GLY A 144 19.47 0.82 10.70
N GLY A 145 20.02 -0.37 10.45
CA GLY A 145 20.70 -0.70 9.20
C GLY A 145 19.78 -0.52 7.99
N ALA A 146 18.56 -1.08 8.03
CA ALA A 146 17.58 -0.92 6.95
C ALA A 146 17.19 0.55 6.67
N TRP A 147 17.27 1.44 7.65
CA TRP A 147 17.08 2.89 7.44
C TRP A 147 18.32 3.62 6.93
N ALA A 148 19.51 3.30 7.47
CA ALA A 148 20.78 3.83 6.98
C ALA A 148 21.01 3.49 5.50
N ASP A 149 20.63 2.28 5.08
CA ASP A 149 20.70 1.83 3.70
C ASP A 149 19.72 2.60 2.80
N ARG A 150 18.47 2.80 3.24
CA ARG A 150 17.46 3.58 2.50
C ARG A 150 17.85 5.07 2.35
N ALA A 151 18.47 5.66 3.37
CA ALA A 151 19.02 7.01 3.30
C ALA A 151 20.22 7.10 2.33
N SER A 152 21.15 6.14 2.42
CA SER A 152 22.37 6.11 1.61
C SER A 152 22.09 5.83 0.13
N ARG A 153 21.21 4.88 -0.19
CA ARG A 153 20.82 4.53 -1.57
C ARG A 153 20.13 5.68 -2.31
N ARG A 154 19.53 6.66 -1.62
CA ARG A 154 19.00 7.88 -2.28
C ARG A 154 20.12 8.82 -2.79
N ARG A 155 21.31 8.85 -2.16
CA ARG A 155 22.43 9.70 -2.60
C ARG A 155 22.98 9.28 -3.97
N SER A 156 23.01 7.99 -4.32
CA SER A 156 23.50 7.53 -5.63
C SER A 156 22.55 7.91 -6.77
N ARG A 157 21.23 7.76 -6.56
CA ARG A 157 20.20 8.18 -7.54
C ARG A 157 20.19 9.70 -7.73
N ALA A 158 20.37 10.48 -6.66
CA ALA A 158 20.49 11.93 -6.73
C ALA A 158 21.79 12.40 -7.45
N ARG A 159 22.94 11.73 -7.22
CA ARG A 159 24.18 12.02 -7.97
C ARG A 159 24.04 11.68 -9.46
N ARG A 160 23.42 10.55 -9.81
CA ARG A 160 23.14 10.21 -11.23
C ARG A 160 22.19 11.24 -11.89
N ALA A 161 21.16 11.70 -11.19
CA ALA A 161 20.25 12.73 -11.72
C ALA A 161 20.98 14.06 -12.00
N LYS A 162 21.85 14.54 -11.09
CA LYS A 162 22.67 15.75 -11.32
C LYS A 162 23.75 15.58 -12.40
N ALA A 163 24.21 14.36 -12.64
CA ALA A 163 25.19 14.06 -13.70
C ALA A 163 24.57 13.83 -15.09
N ALA A 164 23.23 13.74 -15.19
CA ALA A 164 22.50 13.43 -16.41
C ALA A 164 21.76 14.64 -17.02
N SER A 165 22.03 15.86 -16.55
CA SER A 165 21.50 17.08 -17.18
C SER A 165 22.22 17.34 -18.51
N PRO A 166 21.51 17.38 -19.66
CA PRO A 166 22.14 17.76 -20.93
C PRO A 166 22.54 19.25 -20.94
N PRO A 167 23.49 19.65 -21.80
CA PRO A 167 23.87 21.06 -21.93
C PRO A 167 22.69 21.93 -22.36
N THR A 168 22.62 23.15 -21.82
CA THR A 168 21.48 24.05 -21.99
C THR A 168 21.45 24.68 -23.39
N THR A 169 20.80 24.02 -24.34
CA THR A 169 20.49 24.63 -25.65
C THR A 169 19.50 25.77 -25.48
N THR A 170 19.96 27.02 -25.66
CA THR A 170 19.13 28.21 -25.68
C THR A 170 18.20 28.20 -26.89
N CYS A 171 16.91 27.94 -26.67
CA CYS A 171 15.92 27.92 -27.74
C CYS A 171 15.53 29.36 -28.14
N ARG A 172 15.76 29.71 -29.41
CA ARG A 172 15.35 30.98 -30.03
C ARG A 172 13.96 30.80 -30.66
N PRO A 173 13.00 31.73 -30.47
CA PRO A 173 11.62 31.55 -30.91
C PRO A 173 11.44 31.67 -32.43
N SER A 174 10.49 30.91 -32.97
CA SER A 174 9.91 31.03 -34.31
C SER A 174 8.42 30.67 -34.30
N ALA A 175 7.67 31.11 -35.32
CA ALA A 175 6.21 31.26 -35.28
C ALA A 175 5.41 29.98 -35.64
N PRO A 176 4.10 29.89 -35.35
CA PRO A 176 3.33 28.64 -35.37
C PRO A 176 2.49 28.39 -36.63
N ALA A 177 2.32 27.12 -37.02
CA ALA A 177 1.19 26.62 -37.83
C ALA A 177 1.07 25.09 -37.71
N GLY A 178 -0.14 24.53 -37.95
CA GLY A 178 -0.36 23.09 -38.21
C GLY A 178 -1.26 22.36 -37.22
N ARG A 179 -2.48 22.00 -37.65
CA ARG A 179 -3.38 21.04 -36.98
C ARG A 179 -3.37 19.70 -37.72
N SER A 180 -3.39 18.59 -36.99
CA SER A 180 -4.06 17.35 -37.44
C SER A 180 -4.44 16.45 -36.24
N GLY A 181 -5.34 15.51 -36.47
CA GLY A 181 -6.05 14.74 -35.43
C GLY A 181 -5.40 13.41 -35.01
N PRO A 182 -6.07 12.65 -34.11
CA PRO A 182 -5.47 11.54 -33.38
C PRO A 182 -5.49 10.20 -34.13
N ARG A 183 -4.67 9.26 -33.66
CA ARG A 183 -4.86 7.82 -33.86
C ARG A 183 -4.86 7.09 -32.53
N THR A 184 -6.01 6.55 -32.16
CA THR A 184 -6.14 5.52 -31.12
C THR A 184 -5.75 4.15 -31.70
N THR A 185 -5.11 3.32 -30.88
CA THR A 185 -4.88 1.90 -31.21
C THR A 185 -5.16 1.06 -29.97
N THR A 186 -6.39 0.56 -29.85
CA THR A 186 -6.78 -0.34 -28.77
C THR A 186 -6.40 -1.78 -29.13
N ALA A 187 -5.71 -2.48 -28.23
CA ALA A 187 -5.45 -3.91 -28.34
C ALA A 187 -6.08 -4.64 -27.15
N SER A 188 -7.20 -5.34 -27.37
CA SER A 188 -7.84 -6.18 -26.36
C SER A 188 -7.41 -7.64 -26.52
N SER A 189 -7.06 -8.31 -25.43
CA SER A 189 -7.05 -9.78 -25.36
C SER A 189 -8.17 -10.25 -24.43
N ARG A 190 -8.77 -11.41 -24.73
CA ARG A 190 -9.88 -12.00 -23.95
C ARG A 190 -9.48 -13.40 -23.53
N TYR A 191 -9.70 -13.76 -22.27
CA TYR A 191 -9.65 -15.15 -21.83
C TYR A 191 -11.01 -15.62 -21.31
N ARG A 192 -11.20 -16.94 -21.35
CA ARG A 192 -12.50 -17.62 -21.31
C ARG A 192 -12.76 -18.20 -19.92
N THR A 193 -13.96 -17.99 -19.39
CA THR A 193 -14.42 -18.55 -18.12
C THR A 193 -14.74 -20.05 -18.20
N ALA A 194 -14.45 -20.77 -17.11
CA ALA A 194 -15.07 -22.06 -16.77
C ALA A 194 -16.17 -21.84 -15.71
N ARG A 195 -17.00 -22.86 -15.43
CA ARG A 195 -18.27 -22.72 -14.68
C ARG A 195 -18.33 -23.64 -13.45
N SER A 196 -19.14 -23.25 -12.45
CA SER A 196 -19.48 -23.97 -11.21
C SER A 196 -20.38 -25.22 -11.46
N SER A 197 -20.83 -26.06 -10.51
CA SER A 197 -21.04 -26.04 -9.03
C SER A 197 -21.00 -27.52 -8.50
N PRO A 198 -21.43 -27.94 -7.27
CA PRO A 198 -21.75 -27.30 -5.96
C PRO A 198 -20.74 -27.80 -4.86
N GLY A 199 -20.94 -27.82 -3.52
CA GLY A 199 -21.96 -27.32 -2.58
C GLY A 199 -22.67 -28.42 -1.74
N VAL A 200 -22.66 -28.31 -0.39
CA VAL A 200 -23.41 -29.13 0.61
C VAL A 200 -23.77 -28.25 1.83
N ASP A 201 -24.86 -28.55 2.55
CA ASP A 201 -25.58 -27.64 3.47
C ASP A 201 -25.12 -27.56 4.94
N ALA A 202 -25.76 -26.64 5.69
CA ALA A 202 -25.39 -26.19 7.03
C ALA A 202 -26.43 -26.50 8.13
N ALA A 203 -26.01 -26.36 9.39
CA ALA A 203 -26.87 -26.17 10.56
C ALA A 203 -26.09 -25.39 11.65
N GLY A 204 -26.67 -24.48 12.44
CA GLY A 204 -28.01 -23.89 12.39
C GLY A 204 -28.24 -22.97 13.61
N GLY A 205 -28.96 -21.86 13.45
CA GLY A 205 -29.26 -20.93 14.56
C GLY A 205 -29.88 -19.60 14.11
N GLN A 206 -30.99 -19.21 14.74
CA GLN A 206 -31.71 -17.95 14.52
C GLN A 206 -31.55 -17.06 15.78
N SER A 207 -31.92 -15.77 15.87
CA SER A 207 -32.63 -14.87 14.95
C SER A 207 -32.42 -13.40 15.37
N SER A 208 -32.39 -12.45 14.45
CA SER A 208 -33.08 -11.14 14.59
C SER A 208 -33.04 -10.36 13.27
N LYS A 209 -34.08 -9.57 12.98
CA LYS A 209 -34.17 -8.77 11.75
C LYS A 209 -33.86 -7.30 12.03
N GLY A 210 -32.70 -6.84 11.57
CA GLY A 210 -32.40 -5.42 11.34
C GLY A 210 -32.04 -5.23 9.86
N SER A 211 -32.66 -4.26 9.18
CA SER A 211 -32.34 -3.97 7.78
C SER A 211 -31.01 -3.21 7.69
N SER A 212 -29.93 -3.95 7.53
CA SER A 212 -28.58 -3.46 7.26
C SER A 212 -28.11 -4.02 5.92
N VAL A 213 -27.46 -3.21 5.10
CA VAL A 213 -26.90 -3.66 3.82
C VAL A 213 -25.49 -4.17 4.08
N ASP A 214 -25.30 -5.50 4.05
CA ASP A 214 -24.06 -6.19 4.43
C ASP A 214 -22.84 -5.65 3.66
N SER A 215 -22.14 -4.72 4.31
CA SER A 215 -20.84 -4.22 3.89
C SER A 215 -19.75 -5.03 4.59
N PRO A 216 -18.61 -5.31 3.94
CA PRO A 216 -17.51 -5.99 4.60
C PRO A 216 -17.02 -5.14 5.78
N GLY A 217 -16.77 -5.79 6.91
CA GLY A 217 -16.15 -5.14 8.07
C GLY A 217 -14.71 -4.75 7.75
N ILE A 218 -14.16 -3.78 8.48
CA ILE A 218 -12.74 -3.46 8.41
C ILE A 218 -12.05 -3.49 9.77
N VAL A 219 -10.95 -4.23 9.86
CA VAL A 219 -10.01 -4.20 11.00
C VAL A 219 -8.82 -3.33 10.63
N MET A 220 -8.65 -2.23 11.36
CA MET A 220 -7.54 -1.30 11.14
C MET A 220 -6.61 -1.31 12.34
N VAL A 221 -5.30 -1.44 12.09
CA VAL A 221 -4.27 -1.43 13.13
C VAL A 221 -3.32 -0.26 12.87
N ALA A 222 -3.32 0.73 13.75
CA ALA A 222 -2.26 1.73 13.76
C ALA A 222 -0.97 1.14 14.31
N ALA A 223 0.18 1.42 13.68
CA ALA A 223 1.48 1.00 14.17
C ALA A 223 2.35 2.19 14.58
N SER A 224 2.86 2.20 15.81
CA SER A 224 3.99 3.04 16.23
C SER A 224 5.16 2.15 16.66
N SER A 225 6.35 2.71 16.83
CA SER A 225 7.48 1.99 17.43
C SER A 225 8.04 2.73 18.62
N THR A 226 8.46 2.01 19.65
CA THR A 226 9.08 2.56 20.87
C THR A 226 10.38 1.85 21.17
N GLY A 227 11.45 2.61 21.43
CA GLY A 227 12.54 2.12 22.26
C GLY A 227 12.17 2.14 23.74
N SER A 228 12.87 1.33 24.53
CA SER A 228 12.95 1.38 25.99
C SER A 228 14.43 1.26 26.37
#